data_AF-A0A0C3BTW7-F1
#
_entry.id   AF-A0A0C3BTW7-F1
#
_cell.length_a   1.000
_cell.length_b   1.000
_cell.length_c   1.000
_cell.angle_alpha   90.00
_cell.angle_beta   90.00
_cell.angle_gamma   90.00
#
_symmetry.space_group_name_H-M   'P 1'
#
loop_
_entity.id
_entity.type
_entity.pdbx_description
1 polymer ?
#
loop_
_entity_poly.entity_id
_entity_poly.type
_entity_poly.pdbx_seq_one_letter_code
_entity_poly.pdbx_strand_id
1 'polypeptide(L)'
;MDDETHDVLTANLNEGTGTTYNAFAYKKAADKVRPVATTLPEDFRIVRRIPSDPLANMPMLPTHPPEFTPGKRYTQERKDNMKANPDGFLWPEEEKLIHHIIKIHEMGFAWNEMEKGKFTSDYFDPVVFPTIEHIPWSLKNIPIPPGIYDKVIKILKDKINSGVYEPSNSSYRSRWFCVLKKDGKSLRLVHDLQPLNAVAIRDSGVPPM
;
A
#
# COMPACT_ATOMS: atom_id res chain seq x y z
N MET A 1 26.01 -13.04 -28.05
CA MET A 1 25.45 -13.73 -26.86
C MET A 1 24.60 -12.68 -26.20
N ASP A 2 23.34 -12.72 -26.59
CA ASP A 2 22.61 -11.51 -26.92
C ASP A 2 22.03 -10.89 -25.66
N ASP A 3 22.31 -9.59 -25.53
CA ASP A 3 21.86 -8.72 -24.45
C ASP A 3 20.35 -8.50 -24.64
N GLU A 4 19.54 -9.35 -24.00
CA GLU A 4 18.10 -9.13 -23.88
C GLU A 4 17.87 -7.88 -23.04
N THR A 5 17.82 -6.76 -23.75
CA THR A 5 17.33 -5.47 -23.28
C THR A 5 15.86 -5.63 -22.90
N HIS A 6 15.61 -5.94 -21.62
CA HIS A 6 14.27 -5.90 -21.09
C HIS A 6 13.77 -4.45 -21.08
N ASP A 7 12.83 -4.16 -21.99
CA ASP A 7 12.12 -2.89 -22.13
C ASP A 7 11.56 -2.38 -20.80
N VAL A 8 12.26 -1.43 -20.19
CA VAL A 8 11.67 -0.54 -19.18
C VAL A 8 11.54 0.82 -19.85
N LEU A 9 10.31 1.19 -20.19
CA LEU A 9 10.00 2.48 -20.78
C LEU A 9 10.48 3.60 -19.83
N THR A 10 11.28 4.54 -20.32
CA THR A 10 11.73 5.71 -19.58
C THR A 10 10.89 6.93 -19.96
N ALA A 11 10.29 7.59 -18.96
CA ALA A 11 9.57 8.84 -19.10
C ALA A 11 10.50 10.00 -18.69
N ASN A 12 10.68 10.98 -19.58
CA ASN A 12 11.50 12.17 -19.30
C ASN A 12 10.78 13.15 -18.36
N LEU A 13 11.50 13.62 -17.33
CA LEU A 13 11.10 14.74 -16.49
C LEU A 13 11.54 16.08 -17.10
N ASN A 14 10.78 17.15 -16.90
CA ASN A 14 11.27 18.52 -16.98
C ASN A 14 10.88 19.20 -15.66
N GLU A 15 11.82 19.29 -14.72
CA GLU A 15 11.68 20.26 -13.64
C GLU A 15 12.09 21.63 -14.22
N GLY A 16 11.40 22.71 -13.85
CA GLY A 16 11.64 24.09 -14.33
C GLY A 16 13.03 24.68 -14.03
N THR A 17 14.01 23.81 -13.71
CA THR A 17 15.44 24.02 -13.51
C THR A 17 16.29 23.37 -14.61
N GLY A 18 15.68 22.80 -15.67
CA GLY A 18 16.38 22.32 -16.87
C GLY A 18 17.03 20.94 -16.74
N THR A 19 16.73 20.16 -15.68
CA THR A 19 17.27 18.80 -15.54
C THR A 19 16.23 17.73 -15.89
N THR A 20 16.50 16.97 -16.95
CA THR A 20 15.71 15.81 -17.38
C THR A 20 16.13 14.53 -16.69
N TYR A 21 15.23 13.90 -15.94
CA TYR A 21 15.44 12.58 -15.34
C TYR A 21 14.50 11.55 -15.97
N ASN A 22 15.01 10.35 -16.26
CA ASN A 22 14.22 9.21 -16.71
C ASN A 22 13.52 8.57 -15.52
N ALA A 23 12.19 8.72 -15.41
CA ALA A 23 11.34 7.94 -14.53
C ALA A 23 10.94 6.64 -15.23
N PHE A 24 11.03 5.49 -14.56
CA PHE A 24 10.59 4.23 -15.15
C PHE A 24 9.06 4.23 -15.26
N ALA A 25 8.54 3.85 -16.41
CA ALA A 25 7.12 3.67 -16.67
C ALA A 25 6.72 2.20 -16.50
N TYR A 26 5.43 1.97 -16.29
CA TYR A 26 4.89 0.62 -16.19
C TYR A 26 5.05 -0.12 -17.53
N LYS A 27 5.46 -1.39 -17.46
CA LYS A 27 5.49 -2.28 -18.64
C LYS A 27 4.09 -2.55 -19.17
N LYS A 28 4.02 -2.95 -20.44
CA LYS A 28 2.74 -3.21 -21.13
C LYS A 28 2.03 -4.41 -20.53
N ALA A 29 0.70 -4.42 -20.64
CA ALA A 29 -0.11 -5.54 -20.15
C ALA A 29 0.21 -6.89 -20.82
N ALA A 30 0.77 -6.85 -22.03
CA ALA A 30 1.19 -8.04 -22.78
C ALA A 30 2.36 -8.79 -22.08
N ASP A 31 3.23 -8.07 -21.38
CA ASP A 31 4.42 -8.63 -20.71
C ASP A 31 4.08 -9.18 -19.31
N LYS A 32 2.79 -9.28 -18.97
CA LYS A 32 2.33 -9.69 -17.64
C LYS A 32 2.51 -11.19 -17.44
N VAL A 33 3.44 -11.56 -16.57
CA VAL A 33 3.60 -12.94 -16.07
C VAL A 33 2.45 -13.25 -15.11
N ARG A 34 1.76 -14.37 -15.36
CA ARG A 34 0.62 -14.84 -14.56
C ARG A 34 1.05 -16.00 -13.65
N PRO A 35 0.44 -16.12 -12.45
CA PRO A 35 0.55 -17.31 -11.59
C PRO A 35 0.20 -18.61 -12.29
N VAL A 36 0.86 -19.69 -11.86
CA VAL A 36 0.76 -21.05 -12.40
C VAL A 36 -0.64 -21.62 -12.15
N ALA A 37 -1.23 -22.14 -13.21
CA ALA A 37 -2.51 -22.83 -13.20
C ALA A 37 -2.36 -24.27 -12.67
N THR A 38 -2.51 -24.48 -11.36
CA THR A 38 -2.49 -25.83 -10.78
C THR A 38 -3.43 -25.93 -9.57
N THR A 39 -3.56 -27.13 -9.00
CA THR A 39 -4.35 -27.37 -7.78
C THR A 39 -3.72 -26.65 -6.60
N LEU A 40 -4.49 -25.81 -5.92
CA LEU A 40 -4.08 -25.16 -4.67
C LEU A 40 -4.25 -26.17 -3.53
N PRO A 41 -3.17 -26.56 -2.80
CA PRO A 41 -3.31 -27.47 -1.67
C PRO A 41 -4.08 -26.81 -0.52
N GLU A 42 -4.88 -27.61 0.21
CA GLU A 42 -5.75 -27.12 1.29
C GLU A 42 -4.95 -26.42 2.41
N ASP A 43 -3.69 -26.82 2.64
CA ASP A 43 -2.80 -26.21 3.63
C ASP A 43 -2.50 -24.72 3.37
N PHE A 44 -2.68 -24.25 2.13
CA PHE A 44 -2.49 -22.84 1.77
C PHE A 44 -3.81 -22.05 1.80
N ARG A 45 -4.92 -22.67 2.21
CA ARG A 45 -6.21 -22.02 2.27
C ARG A 45 -6.22 -20.97 3.37
N ILE A 46 -6.52 -19.72 2.98
CA ILE A 46 -6.67 -18.62 3.93
C ILE A 46 -8.01 -18.77 4.65
N VAL A 47 -7.95 -19.02 5.96
CA VAL A 47 -9.14 -19.07 6.82
C VAL A 47 -9.31 -17.73 7.53
N ARG A 48 -10.41 -17.04 7.23
CA ARG A 48 -10.82 -15.84 7.97
C ARG A 48 -11.61 -16.26 9.21
N ARG A 49 -11.18 -15.77 10.37
CA ARG A 49 -11.88 -15.90 11.64
C ARG A 49 -12.48 -14.56 12.06
N ILE A 50 -13.55 -14.61 12.86
CA ILE A 50 -14.19 -13.44 13.48
C ILE A 50 -14.27 -13.75 14.98
N PRO A 51 -13.25 -13.39 15.76
CA PRO A 51 -13.15 -13.80 17.17
C PRO A 51 -14.20 -13.14 18.07
N SER A 52 -14.72 -11.98 17.66
CA SER A 52 -15.76 -11.24 18.37
C SER A 52 -16.67 -10.51 17.38
N ASP A 53 -17.88 -10.17 17.81
CA ASP A 53 -18.80 -9.36 17.02
C ASP A 53 -18.20 -7.95 16.80
N PRO A 54 -17.93 -7.55 15.54
CA PRO A 54 -17.33 -6.26 15.23
C PRO A 54 -18.25 -5.07 15.56
N LEU A 55 -19.54 -5.30 15.77
CA LEU A 55 -20.53 -4.25 16.04
C LEU A 55 -20.94 -4.15 17.51
N ALA A 56 -20.48 -5.06 18.37
CA ALA A 56 -20.92 -5.13 19.77
C ALA A 56 -20.76 -3.82 20.57
N ASN A 57 -19.74 -3.02 20.23
CA ASN A 57 -19.43 -1.74 20.90
C ASN A 57 -19.74 -0.51 20.03
N MET A 58 -20.64 -0.63 19.05
CA MET A 58 -21.00 0.50 18.20
C MET A 58 -21.73 1.57 19.04
N PRO A 59 -21.20 2.79 19.14
CA PRO A 59 -21.83 3.86 19.90
C PRO A 59 -23.14 4.29 19.21
N MET A 60 -24.15 4.65 20.00
CA MET A 60 -25.35 5.27 19.45
C MET A 60 -25.03 6.67 18.93
N LEU A 61 -25.64 7.04 17.81
CA LEU A 61 -25.53 8.40 17.28
C LEU A 61 -26.21 9.39 18.23
N PRO A 62 -25.50 10.41 18.73
CA PRO A 62 -26.13 11.43 19.55
C PRO A 62 -27.05 12.30 18.70
N THR A 63 -28.22 12.63 19.25
CA THR A 63 -29.14 13.61 18.65
C THR A 63 -28.61 15.05 18.78
N HIS A 64 -27.79 15.31 19.79
CA HIS A 64 -27.11 16.58 20.02
C HIS A 64 -25.62 16.34 20.24
N PRO A 65 -24.79 16.43 19.18
CA PRO A 65 -23.37 16.16 19.30
C PRO A 65 -22.71 17.18 20.26
N PRO A 66 -21.76 16.74 21.10
CA PRO A 66 -21.04 17.64 22.00
C PRO A 66 -20.09 18.54 21.21
N GLU A 67 -19.62 19.62 21.85
CA GLU A 67 -18.58 20.46 21.28
C GLU A 67 -17.30 19.67 20.99
N PHE A 68 -16.64 20.05 19.90
CA PHE A 68 -15.42 19.38 19.50
C PHE A 68 -14.33 19.59 20.53
N THR A 69 -13.66 18.49 20.87
CA THR A 69 -12.45 18.50 21.70
C THR A 69 -11.42 17.62 21.02
N PRO A 70 -10.14 18.02 20.94
CA PRO A 70 -9.11 17.22 20.27
C PRO A 70 -8.99 15.80 20.85
N GLY A 71 -8.82 14.82 19.96
CA GLY A 71 -8.52 13.43 20.30
C GLY A 71 -7.03 13.10 20.27
N LYS A 72 -6.68 11.82 20.40
CA LYS A 72 -5.29 11.34 20.30
C LYS A 72 -4.74 11.46 18.88
N ARG A 73 -5.55 11.09 17.89
CA ARG A 73 -5.23 11.17 16.46
C ARG A 73 -6.01 12.28 15.80
N TYR A 74 -7.25 12.55 16.19
CA TYR A 74 -8.04 13.60 15.53
C TYR A 74 -7.85 14.96 16.22
N THR A 75 -6.82 15.68 15.80
CA THR A 75 -6.43 17.00 16.35
C THR A 75 -7.27 18.14 15.78
N GLN A 76 -7.20 19.32 16.40
CA GLN A 76 -7.82 20.54 15.86
C GLN A 76 -7.32 20.85 14.44
N GLU A 77 -6.01 20.76 14.20
CA GLU A 77 -5.42 20.95 12.87
C GLU A 77 -6.00 19.97 11.83
N ARG A 78 -6.18 18.70 12.18
CA ARG A 78 -6.78 17.70 11.28
C ARG A 78 -8.26 17.99 11.04
N LYS A 79 -8.97 18.52 12.04
CA LYS A 79 -10.35 18.99 11.89
C LYS A 79 -10.44 20.14 10.90
N ASP A 80 -9.63 21.18 11.08
CA ASP A 80 -9.66 22.40 10.27
C ASP A 80 -9.27 22.13 8.80
N ASN A 81 -8.38 21.17 8.58
CA ASN A 81 -7.99 20.73 7.23
C ASN A 81 -9.03 19.81 6.57
N MET A 82 -9.97 19.24 7.34
CA MET A 82 -10.97 18.32 6.84
C MET A 82 -12.13 19.08 6.21
N LYS A 83 -12.22 19.04 4.88
CA LYS A 83 -13.32 19.64 4.11
C LYS A 83 -14.57 18.79 4.21
N ALA A 84 -15.20 18.76 5.39
CA ALA A 84 -16.39 17.94 5.65
C ALA A 84 -17.64 18.40 4.89
N ASN A 85 -17.78 19.72 4.70
CA ASN A 85 -18.96 20.34 4.11
C ASN A 85 -18.57 21.40 3.06
N PRO A 86 -17.85 21.03 1.98
CA PRO A 86 -17.30 22.00 1.03
C PRO A 86 -18.40 22.78 0.28
N ASP A 87 -19.55 22.15 0.06
CA ASP A 87 -20.68 22.71 -0.70
C ASP A 87 -21.72 23.38 0.22
N GLY A 88 -21.53 23.35 1.55
CA GLY A 88 -22.47 23.90 2.52
C GLY A 88 -23.82 23.18 2.58
N PHE A 89 -23.90 21.94 2.09
CA PHE A 89 -25.13 21.14 2.06
C PHE A 89 -25.59 20.73 3.46
N LEU A 90 -24.65 20.45 4.37
CA LEU A 90 -24.95 19.97 5.72
C LEU A 90 -25.28 21.13 6.66
N TRP A 91 -26.17 20.87 7.61
CA TRP A 91 -26.47 21.82 8.69
C TRP A 91 -25.32 21.87 9.70
N PRO A 92 -25.16 22.97 10.45
CA PRO A 92 -24.09 23.09 11.44
C PRO A 92 -24.02 21.92 12.45
N GLU A 93 -25.18 21.41 12.88
CA GLU A 93 -25.25 20.25 13.79
C GLU A 93 -24.85 18.93 13.11
N GLU A 94 -25.14 18.77 11.80
CA GLU A 94 -24.73 17.58 11.04
C GLU A 94 -23.22 17.58 10.80
N GLU A 95 -22.63 18.73 10.48
CA GLU A 95 -21.18 18.89 10.36
C GLU A 95 -20.48 18.60 11.69
N LYS A 96 -21.06 19.07 12.80
CA LYS A 96 -20.60 18.78 14.15
C LYS A 96 -20.69 17.28 14.48
N LEU A 97 -21.76 16.61 14.06
CA LEU A 97 -21.93 15.17 14.20
C LEU A 97 -20.84 14.38 13.45
N ILE A 98 -20.48 14.79 12.22
CA ILE A 98 -19.39 14.15 11.46
C ILE A 98 -18.08 14.20 12.23
N HIS A 99 -17.70 15.39 12.72
CA HIS A 99 -16.47 15.55 13.51
C HIS A 99 -16.50 14.74 14.80
N HIS A 100 -17.67 14.62 15.43
CA HIS A 100 -17.85 13.78 16.61
C HIS A 100 -17.65 12.29 16.31
N ILE A 101 -18.24 11.77 15.23
CA ILE A 101 -18.09 10.38 14.79
C ILE A 101 -16.63 10.07 14.48
N ILE A 102 -15.96 10.94 13.72
CA ILE A 102 -14.54 10.75 13.36
C ILE A 102 -13.66 10.75 14.60
N LYS A 103 -13.96 11.61 15.58
CA LYS A 103 -13.25 11.61 16.85
C LYS A 103 -13.44 10.30 17.62
N ILE A 104 -14.68 9.81 17.75
CA ILE A 104 -14.95 8.54 18.46
C ILE A 104 -14.22 7.38 17.79
N HIS A 105 -14.20 7.36 16.46
CA HIS A 105 -13.55 6.32 15.67
C HIS A 105 -12.13 6.68 15.26
N GLU A 106 -11.46 7.60 15.95
CA GLU A 106 -10.18 8.17 15.50
C GLU A 106 -9.07 7.12 15.30
N MET A 107 -9.15 6.00 16.02
CA MET A 107 -8.18 4.89 15.92
C MET A 107 -8.40 4.01 14.69
N GLY A 108 -9.58 4.09 14.06
CA GLY A 108 -9.89 3.38 12.80
C GLY A 108 -9.34 4.10 11.57
N PHE A 109 -9.01 5.39 11.68
CA PHE A 109 -8.41 6.17 10.60
C PHE A 109 -6.89 6.19 10.74
N ALA A 110 -6.21 6.14 9.58
CA ALA A 110 -4.76 6.29 9.49
C ALA A 110 -4.44 7.60 8.77
N TRP A 111 -3.87 8.56 9.51
CA TRP A 111 -3.46 9.86 8.97
C TRP A 111 -1.99 9.89 8.56
N ASN A 112 -1.19 8.92 9.01
CA ASN A 112 0.19 8.70 8.57
C ASN A 112 0.48 7.20 8.44
N GLU A 113 1.65 6.84 7.88
CA GLU A 113 2.01 5.42 7.67
C GLU A 113 2.16 4.62 8.97
N MET A 114 2.50 5.27 10.10
CA MET A 114 2.64 4.61 11.40
C MET A 114 1.29 4.24 12.02
N GLU A 115 0.21 4.96 11.65
CA GLU A 115 -1.15 4.71 12.11
C GLU A 115 -1.86 3.62 11.29
N LYS A 116 -1.22 3.07 10.25
CA LYS A 116 -1.77 2.05 9.37
C LYS A 116 -2.12 0.78 10.16
N GLY A 117 -3.36 0.30 9.96
CA GLY A 117 -3.83 -0.93 10.59
C GLY A 117 -3.15 -2.20 10.04
N LYS A 118 -3.09 -3.23 10.89
CA LYS A 118 -2.69 -4.60 10.55
C LYS A 118 -3.74 -5.55 11.14
N PHE A 119 -4.10 -6.60 10.40
CA PHE A 119 -4.93 -7.66 10.96
C PHE A 119 -4.17 -8.39 12.08
N THR A 120 -4.85 -8.65 13.20
CA THR A 120 -4.29 -9.49 14.25
C THR A 120 -4.29 -10.97 13.82
N SER A 121 -3.42 -11.77 14.43
CA SER A 121 -3.35 -13.22 14.20
C SER A 121 -4.66 -13.93 14.49
N ASP A 122 -5.51 -13.35 15.34
CA ASP A 122 -6.81 -13.93 15.68
C ASP A 122 -7.76 -13.96 14.48
N TYR A 123 -7.63 -13.00 13.55
CA TYR A 123 -8.43 -12.94 12.33
C TYR A 123 -7.85 -13.80 11.20
N PHE A 124 -6.53 -13.76 11.01
CA PHE A 124 -5.83 -14.46 9.95
C PHE A 124 -4.48 -14.97 10.44
N ASP A 125 -4.16 -16.22 10.14
CA ASP A 125 -2.80 -16.72 10.29
C ASP A 125 -1.86 -16.03 9.28
N PRO A 126 -0.54 -16.02 9.52
CA PRO A 126 0.43 -15.59 8.54
C PRO A 126 0.23 -16.33 7.20
N VAL A 127 0.06 -15.56 6.13
CA VAL A 127 -0.18 -16.12 4.79
C VAL A 127 1.09 -16.80 4.28
N VAL A 128 0.97 -18.07 3.92
CA VAL A 128 2.02 -18.84 3.24
C VAL A 128 1.78 -18.74 1.73
N PHE A 129 2.80 -18.35 0.97
CA PHE A 129 2.70 -18.28 -0.50
C PHE A 129 2.86 -19.68 -1.11
N PRO A 130 1.83 -20.20 -1.82
CA PRO A 130 1.94 -21.47 -2.50
C PRO A 130 2.81 -21.32 -3.74
N THR A 131 3.86 -22.14 -3.87
CA THR A 131 4.76 -22.13 -5.02
C THR A 131 4.99 -23.55 -5.53
N ILE A 132 5.24 -23.69 -6.83
CA ILE A 132 5.74 -24.95 -7.40
C ILE A 132 7.24 -25.11 -7.08
N GLU A 133 7.80 -26.30 -7.30
CA GLU A 133 9.25 -26.51 -7.20
C GLU A 133 10.00 -25.55 -8.15
N HIS A 134 10.99 -24.83 -7.61
CA HIS A 134 11.78 -23.87 -8.37
C HIS A 134 13.12 -23.60 -7.69
N ILE A 135 14.00 -22.93 -8.43
CA ILE A 135 15.27 -22.45 -7.92
C ILE A 135 15.11 -20.99 -7.49
N PRO A 136 15.55 -20.61 -6.28
CA PRO A 136 15.57 -19.21 -5.86
C PRO A 136 16.35 -18.33 -6.85
N TRP A 137 15.84 -17.14 -7.14
CA TRP A 137 16.47 -16.20 -8.08
C TRP A 137 17.19 -15.07 -7.34
N SER A 138 18.32 -14.63 -7.90
CA SER A 138 19.01 -13.43 -7.45
C SER A 138 19.26 -12.50 -8.63
N LEU A 139 18.42 -11.47 -8.77
CA LEU A 139 18.48 -10.51 -9.86
C LEU A 139 19.24 -9.25 -9.43
N LYS A 140 20.07 -8.73 -10.34
CA LYS A 140 20.72 -7.42 -10.16
C LYS A 140 19.67 -6.32 -10.19
N ASN A 141 19.69 -5.44 -9.18
CA ASN A 141 18.73 -4.35 -9.08
C ASN A 141 19.00 -3.25 -10.12
N ILE A 142 17.94 -2.54 -10.50
CA ILE A 142 18.03 -1.41 -11.41
C ILE A 142 18.72 -0.24 -10.68
N PRO A 143 19.74 0.41 -11.28
CA PRO A 143 20.39 1.56 -10.65
C PRO A 143 19.41 2.70 -10.36
N ILE A 144 19.55 3.32 -9.19
CA ILE A 144 18.73 4.47 -8.79
C ILE A 144 19.33 5.72 -9.43
N PRO A 145 18.55 6.51 -10.20
CA PRO A 145 19.02 7.78 -10.75
C PRO A 145 19.46 8.74 -9.63
N PRO A 146 20.60 9.46 -9.78
CA PRO A 146 21.13 10.33 -8.73
C PRO A 146 20.14 11.39 -8.22
N GLY A 147 19.34 11.99 -9.12
CA GLY A 147 18.38 13.05 -8.76
C GLY A 147 17.23 12.61 -7.86
N ILE A 148 16.96 11.31 -7.75
CA ILE A 148 15.90 10.78 -6.86
C ILE A 148 16.45 9.99 -5.68
N TYR A 149 17.77 9.88 -5.54
CA TYR A 149 18.42 8.98 -4.59
C TYR A 149 18.01 9.24 -3.13
N ASP A 150 18.09 10.49 -2.67
CA ASP A 150 17.74 10.86 -1.30
C ASP A 150 16.25 10.64 -0.99
N LYS A 151 15.39 10.92 -1.97
CA LYS A 151 13.94 10.67 -1.85
C LYS A 151 13.66 9.17 -1.71
N VAL A 152 14.38 8.32 -2.46
CA VAL A 152 14.24 6.86 -2.37
C VAL A 152 14.74 6.34 -1.03
N ILE A 153 15.89 6.81 -0.54
CA ILE A 153 16.41 6.45 0.80
C ILE A 153 15.39 6.78 1.88
N LYS A 154 14.79 7.98 1.83
CA LYS A 154 13.76 8.39 2.79
C LYS A 154 12.58 7.41 2.78
N ILE A 155 12.06 7.07 1.61
CA ILE A 155 10.95 6.10 1.47
C ILE A 155 11.33 4.73 2.06
N LEU A 156 12.54 4.24 1.83
CA LEU A 156 12.99 2.96 2.40
C LEU A 156 13.07 3.01 3.92
N LYS A 157 13.59 4.09 4.50
CA LYS A 157 13.65 4.28 5.96
C LYS A 157 12.25 4.36 6.57
N ASP A 158 11.33 5.09 5.95
CA ASP A 158 9.94 5.19 6.41
C ASP A 158 9.24 3.82 6.40
N LYS A 159 9.52 2.98 5.38
CA LYS A 159 9.01 1.60 5.30
C LYS A 159 9.60 0.66 6.34
N ILE A 160 10.86 0.84 6.70
CA ILE A 160 11.50 0.09 7.80
C ILE A 160 10.89 0.52 9.14
N ASN A 161 10.78 1.83 9.38
CA ASN A 161 10.22 2.37 10.62
C ASN A 161 8.75 1.99 10.83
N SER A 162 7.97 1.86 9.76
CA SER A 162 6.58 1.39 9.83
C SER A 162 6.46 -0.14 9.97
N GLY A 163 7.56 -0.89 9.96
CA GLY A 163 7.57 -2.35 10.04
C GLY A 163 7.06 -3.04 8.76
N VAL A 164 6.95 -2.30 7.65
CA VAL A 164 6.59 -2.90 6.35
C VAL A 164 7.78 -3.65 5.77
N TYR A 165 9.00 -3.15 5.97
CA TYR A 165 10.24 -3.79 5.56
C TYR A 165 11.10 -4.17 6.76
N GLU A 166 11.74 -5.32 6.64
CA GLU A 166 12.65 -5.86 7.63
C GLU A 166 13.93 -6.35 6.94
N PRO A 167 15.10 -6.20 7.58
CA PRO A 167 16.33 -6.84 7.10
C PRO A 167 16.15 -8.36 7.04
N SER A 168 16.64 -8.98 5.97
CA SER A 168 16.51 -10.43 5.75
C SER A 168 17.74 -11.00 5.05
N ASN A 169 18.08 -12.24 5.39
CA ASN A 169 19.04 -13.06 4.65
C ASN A 169 18.23 -14.05 3.80
N SER A 170 18.04 -13.72 2.52
CA SER A 170 17.21 -14.49 1.59
C SER A 170 17.99 -14.92 0.36
N SER A 171 17.69 -16.13 -0.13
CA SER A 171 18.15 -16.60 -1.44
C SER A 171 17.37 -15.95 -2.60
N TYR A 172 16.29 -15.22 -2.31
CA TYR A 172 15.50 -14.48 -3.28
C TYR A 172 15.91 -13.01 -3.32
N ARG A 173 16.14 -12.49 -4.52
CA ARG A 173 16.31 -11.06 -4.78
C ARG A 173 15.63 -10.66 -6.08
N SER A 174 14.46 -10.04 -5.94
CA SER A 174 13.74 -9.43 -7.06
C SER A 174 14.24 -8.02 -7.34
N ARG A 175 14.06 -7.56 -8.59
CA ARG A 175 14.31 -6.17 -8.97
C ARG A 175 13.23 -5.27 -8.37
N TRP A 176 13.56 -4.01 -8.18
CA TRP A 176 12.60 -2.97 -7.87
C TRP A 176 13.04 -1.65 -8.51
N PHE A 177 12.07 -0.78 -8.74
CA PHE A 177 12.29 0.53 -9.35
C PHE A 177 11.28 1.55 -8.80
N CYS A 178 11.50 2.82 -9.12
CA CYS A 178 10.62 3.91 -8.71
C CYS A 178 9.84 4.45 -9.90
N VAL A 179 8.56 4.72 -9.67
CA VAL A 179 7.67 5.37 -10.64
C VAL A 179 7.11 6.64 -10.02
N LEU A 180 6.92 7.70 -10.81
CA LEU A 180 6.23 8.90 -10.36
C LEU A 180 4.73 8.65 -10.23
N LYS A 181 4.14 9.17 -9.17
CA LYS A 181 2.68 9.24 -9.05
C LYS A 181 2.13 10.30 -10.02
N LYS A 182 0.80 10.27 -10.21
CA LYS A 182 0.08 11.24 -11.06
C LYS A 182 0.28 12.71 -10.65
N ASP A 183 0.69 12.97 -9.41
CA ASP A 183 1.00 14.31 -8.92
C ASP A 183 2.33 14.88 -9.47
N GLY A 184 3.10 14.07 -10.22
CA GLY A 184 4.37 14.44 -10.84
C GLY A 184 5.52 14.66 -9.85
N LYS A 185 5.30 14.49 -8.54
CA LYS A 185 6.28 14.83 -7.50
C LYS A 185 6.59 13.64 -6.59
N SER A 186 5.57 12.86 -6.23
CA SER A 186 5.73 11.76 -5.31
C SER A 186 6.24 10.52 -6.02
N LEU A 187 7.13 9.77 -5.38
CA LEU A 187 7.61 8.49 -5.88
C LEU A 187 6.82 7.33 -5.29
N ARG A 188 6.71 6.25 -6.06
CA ARG A 188 6.21 4.95 -5.64
C ARG A 188 7.28 3.91 -5.92
N LEU A 189 7.66 3.16 -4.88
CA LEU A 189 8.48 1.97 -5.02
C LEU A 189 7.64 0.84 -5.63
N VAL A 190 8.16 0.19 -6.66
CA VAL A 190 7.53 -0.94 -7.34
C VAL A 190 8.51 -2.12 -7.31
N HIS A 191 8.08 -3.23 -6.72
CA HIS A 191 8.82 -4.49 -6.77
C HIS A 191 8.41 -5.26 -8.02
N ASP A 192 9.40 -5.71 -8.78
CA ASP A 192 9.19 -6.60 -9.91
C ASP A 192 8.99 -8.03 -9.42
N LEU A 193 7.72 -8.37 -9.20
CA LEU A 193 7.32 -9.70 -8.72
C LEU A 193 7.08 -10.68 -9.88
N GLN A 194 7.51 -10.40 -11.11
CA GLN A 194 7.36 -11.34 -12.22
C GLN A 194 7.98 -12.71 -11.95
N PRO A 195 9.21 -12.83 -11.40
CA PRO A 195 9.78 -14.14 -11.06
C PRO A 195 8.95 -14.90 -10.02
N LEU A 196 8.42 -14.18 -9.02
CA LEU A 196 7.53 -14.78 -8.01
C LEU A 196 6.22 -15.25 -8.63
N ASN A 197 5.62 -14.42 -9.50
CA ASN A 197 4.41 -14.80 -10.21
C ASN A 197 4.61 -16.02 -11.10
N ALA A 198 5.79 -16.21 -11.68
CA ALA A 198 6.08 -17.38 -12.54
C ALA A 198 6.03 -18.71 -11.78
N VAL A 199 6.24 -18.69 -10.47
CA VAL A 199 6.30 -19.89 -9.61
C VAL A 199 5.13 -19.97 -8.62
N ALA A 200 4.42 -18.87 -8.39
CA ALA A 200 3.28 -18.83 -7.49
C ALA A 200 2.10 -19.61 -8.08
N ILE A 201 1.44 -20.42 -7.25
CA ILE A 201 0.22 -21.13 -7.62
C ILE A 201 -0.94 -20.15 -7.58
N ARG A 202 -1.75 -20.16 -8.65
CA ARG A 202 -2.89 -19.28 -8.82
C ARG A 202 -4.05 -19.68 -7.90
N ASP A 203 -4.50 -18.75 -7.07
CA ASP A 203 -5.80 -18.87 -6.42
C ASP A 203 -6.94 -18.68 -7.44
N SER A 204 -8.01 -19.44 -7.26
CA SER A 204 -9.25 -19.37 -8.02
C SER A 204 -10.18 -18.22 -7.58
N GLY A 205 -9.80 -17.49 -6.53
CA GLY A 205 -10.52 -16.30 -6.04
C GLY A 205 -10.79 -15.28 -7.15
N VAL A 206 -11.97 -15.34 -7.74
CA VAL A 206 -12.53 -14.27 -8.56
C VAL A 206 -13.01 -13.18 -7.59
N PRO A 207 -12.73 -11.89 -7.84
CA PRO A 207 -13.40 -10.83 -7.11
C PRO A 207 -14.91 -11.06 -7.14
N PRO A 208 -15.64 -10.90 -6.02
CA PRO A 208 -17.09 -11.02 -6.03
C PRO A 208 -17.65 -10.07 -7.11
N MET A 209 -18.52 -10.62 -7.98
CA MET A 209 -19.26 -9.84 -8.98
C MET A 209 -20.25 -8.88 -8.32
#